data_AF-A0A9P7XC54-F1
#
_entry.id   AF-A0A9P7XC54-F1
#
_cell.length_a   1.000
_cell.length_b   1.000
_cell.length_c   1.000
_cell.angle_alpha   90.00
_cell.angle_beta   90.00
_cell.angle_gamma   90.00
#
_symmetry.space_group_name_H-M   'P 1'
#
loop_
_entity.id
_entity.type
_entity.pdbx_description
1 polymer ?
#
loop_
_entity_poly.entity_id
_entity_poly.type
_entity_poly.pdbx_seq_one_letter_code
_entity_poly.pdbx_strand_id
1 'polypeptide(L)'
;MKELADVMESILGAIYASEGFESAPARKMFDKVMKPFYDAHIGPEDIRMSITAILSDTYKCQYTRVERNVVNESPETHRCEVVVHDVILASVDARTSVSAHNLALELAAEALAADPSFITTHCNCLAEYRARQAEKQKRAEAYRKKEQEEREAAGSMAMDDDGEDSEGSMW
;
A
#
# COMPACT_ATOMS: atom_id res chain seq x y z
N MET A 1 -24.07 -13.78 8.24
CA MET A 1 -23.66 -12.62 7.39
C MET A 1 -23.35 -13.08 5.98
N LYS A 2 -22.73 -14.25 5.80
CA LYS A 2 -22.51 -14.86 4.49
C LYS A 2 -23.79 -14.98 3.67
N GLU A 3 -24.89 -15.38 4.30
CA GLU A 3 -26.18 -15.59 3.66
C GLU A 3 -26.72 -14.30 3.03
N LEU A 4 -26.55 -13.17 3.73
CA LEU A 4 -26.94 -11.86 3.22
C LEU A 4 -26.03 -11.41 2.06
N ALA A 5 -24.73 -11.68 2.16
CA ALA A 5 -23.78 -11.40 1.09
C ALA A 5 -24.10 -12.22 -0.17
N ASP A 6 -24.36 -13.52 -0.02
CA ASP A 6 -24.72 -14.42 -1.11
C ASP A 6 -26.03 -13.96 -1.80
N VAL A 7 -27.01 -13.44 -1.04
CA VAL A 7 -28.24 -12.84 -1.59
C VAL A 7 -27.92 -11.57 -2.39
N MET A 8 -27.09 -10.68 -1.85
CA MET A 8 -26.70 -9.45 -2.56
C MET A 8 -25.93 -9.75 -3.85
N GLU A 9 -25.00 -10.70 -3.82
CA GLU A 9 -24.27 -11.18 -4.99
C GLU A 9 -25.23 -11.77 -6.03
N SER A 10 -26.22 -12.56 -5.60
CA SER A 10 -27.22 -13.15 -6.48
C SER A 10 -28.11 -12.10 -7.14
N ILE A 11 -28.51 -11.05 -6.43
CA ILE A 11 -29.31 -9.94 -6.98
C ILE A 11 -28.50 -9.17 -8.04
N LEU A 12 -27.25 -8.85 -7.74
CA LEU A 12 -26.36 -8.18 -8.70
C LEU A 12 -26.10 -9.05 -9.93
N GLY A 13 -25.89 -10.34 -9.73
CA GLY A 13 -25.73 -11.32 -10.81
C GLY A 13 -26.98 -11.45 -11.68
N ALA A 14 -28.17 -11.43 -11.10
CA ALA A 14 -29.43 -11.46 -11.83
C ALA A 14 -29.62 -10.23 -12.71
N ILE A 15 -29.31 -9.02 -12.19
CA ILE A 15 -29.36 -7.77 -12.97
C ILE A 15 -28.35 -7.81 -14.11
N TYR A 16 -27.14 -8.30 -13.83
CA TYR A 16 -26.09 -8.44 -14.83
C TYR A 16 -26.52 -9.38 -15.97
N ALA A 17 -27.10 -10.54 -15.64
CA ALA A 17 -27.58 -11.50 -16.63
C ALA A 17 -28.80 -10.97 -17.41
N SER A 18 -29.73 -10.27 -16.76
CA SER A 18 -30.92 -9.72 -17.44
C SER A 18 -30.60 -8.63 -18.44
N GLU A 19 -29.48 -7.94 -18.24
CA GLU A 19 -29.03 -6.81 -19.07
C GLU A 19 -27.97 -7.23 -20.10
N GLY A 20 -27.91 -8.52 -20.43
CA GLY A 20 -27.00 -9.02 -21.46
C GLY A 20 -25.53 -8.99 -21.06
N PHE A 21 -25.22 -9.16 -19.77
CA PHE A 21 -23.87 -9.12 -19.22
C PHE A 21 -23.20 -7.74 -19.32
N GLU A 22 -24.02 -6.69 -19.33
CA GLU A 22 -23.57 -5.30 -19.17
C GLU A 22 -23.48 -4.92 -17.69
N SER A 23 -22.35 -4.34 -17.28
CA SER A 23 -22.11 -4.01 -15.87
C SER A 23 -22.73 -2.67 -15.43
N ALA A 24 -23.05 -1.79 -16.39
CA ALA A 24 -23.57 -0.45 -16.12
C ALA A 24 -24.89 -0.44 -15.32
N PRO A 25 -25.88 -1.33 -15.58
CA PRO A 25 -27.12 -1.38 -14.80
C PRO A 25 -26.91 -1.87 -13.37
N ALA A 26 -26.08 -2.88 -13.16
CA ALA A 26 -25.71 -3.36 -11.82
C ALA A 26 -25.00 -2.26 -11.02
N ARG A 27 -24.10 -1.50 -11.67
CA ARG A 27 -23.45 -0.33 -11.07
C ARG A 27 -24.45 0.76 -10.68
N LYS A 28 -25.42 1.05 -11.55
CA LYS A 28 -26.49 2.02 -11.28
C LYS A 28 -27.37 1.62 -10.09
N MET A 29 -27.65 0.33 -9.93
CA MET A 29 -28.36 -0.19 -8.75
C MET A 29 -27.53 0.01 -7.49
N PHE A 30 -26.24 -0.36 -7.52
CA PHE A 30 -25.32 -0.14 -6.42
C PHE A 30 -25.27 1.34 -6.00
N ASP A 31 -25.04 2.25 -6.96
CA ASP A 31 -24.90 3.68 -6.70
C ASP A 31 -26.19 4.31 -6.13
N LYS A 32 -27.36 3.75 -6.45
CA LYS A 32 -28.66 4.26 -5.97
C LYS A 32 -29.12 3.67 -4.64
N VAL A 33 -28.78 2.41 -4.37
CA VAL A 33 -29.35 1.66 -3.25
C VAL A 33 -28.30 1.40 -2.17
N MET A 34 -27.15 0.88 -2.56
CA MET A 34 -26.11 0.46 -1.63
C MET A 34 -25.22 1.63 -1.20
N LYS A 35 -24.82 2.48 -2.15
CA LYS A 35 -23.92 3.60 -1.87
C LYS A 35 -24.46 4.58 -0.81
N PRO A 36 -25.74 5.02 -0.84
CA PRO A 36 -26.25 5.93 0.20
C PRO A 36 -26.23 5.30 1.60
N PHE A 37 -26.44 3.99 1.70
CA PHE A 37 -26.33 3.27 2.96
C PHE A 37 -24.87 3.26 3.46
N TYR A 38 -23.93 2.92 2.59
CA TYR A 38 -22.50 2.93 2.93
C TYR A 38 -22.03 4.33 3.32
N ASP A 39 -22.37 5.36 2.56
CA ASP A 39 -21.98 6.75 2.83
C ASP A 39 -22.57 7.26 4.17
N ALA A 40 -23.70 6.71 4.63
CA ALA A 40 -24.35 7.09 5.88
C ALA A 40 -23.87 6.30 7.11
N HIS A 41 -23.37 5.08 6.93
CA HIS A 41 -23.11 4.13 8.03
C HIS A 41 -21.70 3.56 8.07
N ILE A 42 -20.87 3.79 7.05
CA ILE A 42 -19.49 3.35 6.99
C ILE A 42 -18.60 4.55 6.74
N GLY A 43 -18.00 5.07 7.81
CA GLY A 43 -16.95 6.07 7.76
C GLY A 43 -15.57 5.45 7.54
N PRO A 44 -14.54 6.27 7.22
CA PRO A 44 -13.15 5.82 7.18
C PRO A 44 -12.68 5.09 8.45
N GLU A 45 -13.24 5.44 9.60
CA GLU A 45 -13.01 4.82 10.91
C GLU A 45 -13.59 3.41 11.04
N ASP A 46 -14.63 3.09 10.28
CA ASP A 46 -15.29 1.77 10.27
C ASP A 46 -14.54 0.77 9.37
N ILE A 47 -13.66 1.28 8.50
CA ILE A 47 -12.79 0.47 7.67
C ILE A 47 -11.61 0.01 8.54
N ARG A 48 -11.78 -1.15 9.19
CA ARG A 48 -10.69 -1.83 9.89
C ARG A 48 -9.60 -2.22 8.90
N MET A 49 -8.58 -1.37 8.77
CA MET A 49 -7.34 -1.74 8.10
C MET A 49 -6.69 -2.88 8.90
N SER A 50 -6.37 -3.97 8.22
CA SER A 50 -5.57 -5.04 8.84
C SER A 50 -4.27 -4.44 9.40
N ILE A 51 -3.87 -4.85 10.60
CA ILE A 51 -2.63 -4.39 11.23
C ILE A 51 -1.40 -4.60 10.32
N THR A 52 -1.42 -5.64 9.48
CA THR A 52 -0.38 -5.85 8.46
C THR A 52 -0.31 -4.71 7.44
N ALA A 53 -1.46 -4.17 7.00
CA ALA A 53 -1.50 -3.01 6.11
C ALA A 53 -1.03 -1.74 6.83
N ILE A 54 -1.41 -1.54 8.10
CA ILE A 54 -0.94 -0.40 8.90
C ILE A 54 0.59 -0.44 9.03
N LEU A 55 1.16 -1.60 9.35
CA LEU A 55 2.60 -1.79 9.51
C LEU A 55 3.36 -1.60 8.19
N SER A 56 2.85 -2.11 7.07
CA SER A 56 3.48 -1.95 5.75
C SER A 56 3.34 -0.53 5.22
N ASP A 57 2.19 0.12 5.39
CA ASP A 57 1.88 1.37 4.70
C ASP A 57 2.33 2.59 5.50
N THR A 58 2.09 2.59 6.81
CA THR A 58 2.44 3.71 7.69
C THR A 58 3.89 3.62 8.12
N TYR A 59 4.32 2.46 8.61
CA TYR A 59 5.64 2.28 9.19
C TYR A 59 6.69 1.71 8.22
N LYS A 60 6.26 1.36 6.99
CA LYS A 60 7.14 0.73 5.99
C LYS A 60 7.86 -0.50 6.53
N CYS A 61 7.28 -1.18 7.52
CA CYS A 61 7.86 -2.36 8.13
C CYS A 61 7.81 -3.52 7.15
N GLN A 62 8.97 -4.13 6.88
CA GLN A 62 9.09 -5.28 5.97
C GLN A 62 9.21 -6.61 6.73
N TYR A 63 9.44 -6.56 8.05
CA TYR A 63 9.66 -7.72 8.91
C TYR A 63 8.46 -7.97 9.82
N THR A 64 7.26 -7.86 9.26
CA THR A 64 6.03 -8.27 9.94
C THR A 64 5.60 -9.63 9.41
N ARG A 65 5.28 -10.56 10.30
CA ARG A 65 4.72 -11.86 9.92
C ARG A 65 3.65 -12.30 10.90
N VAL A 66 2.71 -13.09 10.38
CA VAL A 66 1.64 -13.70 11.17
C VAL A 66 1.90 -15.19 11.19
N GLU A 67 2.34 -15.69 12.33
CA GLU A 67 2.65 -17.10 12.54
C GLU A 67 1.43 -17.84 13.05
N ARG A 68 1.14 -19.01 12.48
CA ARG A 68 0.04 -19.87 12.89
C ARG A 68 0.60 -21.19 13.36
N ASN A 69 0.46 -21.47 14.64
CA ASN A 69 0.97 -22.65 15.31
C ASN A 69 -0.19 -23.49 15.84
N VAL A 70 -0.08 -24.82 15.74
CA VAL A 70 -1.01 -25.71 16.45
C VAL A 70 -0.43 -25.93 17.84
N VAL A 71 -1.23 -25.71 18.88
CA VAL A 71 -0.76 -25.92 20.24
C VAL A 71 -0.67 -27.43 20.47
N ASN A 72 0.54 -27.95 20.64
CA ASN A 72 0.79 -29.40 20.78
C ASN A 72 0.03 -30.04 21.97
N GLU A 73 -0.37 -29.23 22.96
CA GLU A 73 -1.11 -29.68 24.15
C GLU A 73 -2.63 -29.82 23.91
N SER A 74 -3.16 -29.29 22.80
CA SER A 74 -4.59 -29.34 22.48
C SER A 74 -4.79 -29.24 20.97
N PRO A 75 -4.96 -30.37 20.25
CA PRO A 75 -5.04 -30.40 18.78
C PRO A 75 -6.24 -29.63 18.20
N GLU A 76 -7.20 -29.23 19.04
CA GLU A 76 -8.35 -28.40 18.68
C GLU A 76 -8.11 -26.89 18.88
N THR A 77 -6.90 -26.50 19.30
CA THR A 77 -6.55 -25.10 19.53
C THR A 77 -5.45 -24.64 18.57
N HIS A 78 -5.71 -23.51 17.94
CA HIS A 78 -4.80 -22.84 17.03
C HIS A 78 -4.29 -21.57 17.70
N ARG A 79 -2.98 -21.45 17.80
CA ARG A 79 -2.28 -20.24 18.22
C ARG A 79 -1.96 -19.39 17.00
N CYS A 80 -2.21 -18.10 17.08
CA CYS A 80 -1.79 -17.15 16.07
C CYS A 80 -1.04 -16.01 16.72
N GLU A 81 0.13 -15.67 16.16
CA GLU A 81 1.05 -14.66 16.68
C GLU A 81 1.33 -13.62 15.60
N VAL A 82 1.24 -12.35 15.97
CA VAL A 82 1.67 -11.23 15.12
C VAL A 82 3.06 -10.82 15.60
N VAL A 83 4.05 -10.96 14.72
CA VAL A 83 5.47 -10.75 15.04
C VAL A 83 6.00 -9.59 14.21
N VAL A 84 6.69 -8.65 14.87
CA VAL A 84 7.36 -7.50 14.26
C VAL A 84 8.83 -7.55 14.66
N HIS A 85 9.74 -7.71 13.68
CA HIS A 85 11.19 -7.82 13.94
C HIS A 85 11.54 -8.86 15.01
N ASP A 86 10.94 -10.05 14.91
CA ASP A 86 11.08 -11.17 15.85
C ASP A 86 10.55 -10.91 17.28
N VAL A 87 9.85 -9.80 17.50
CA VAL A 87 9.13 -9.50 18.74
C VAL A 87 7.64 -9.76 18.56
N ILE A 88 7.05 -10.54 19.47
CA ILE A 88 5.62 -10.84 19.45
C ILE A 88 4.85 -9.60 19.93
N LEU A 89 4.04 -9.04 19.04
CA LEU A 89 3.15 -7.92 19.34
C LEU A 89 1.83 -8.40 19.97
N ALA A 90 1.29 -9.52 19.47
CA ALA A 90 0.10 -10.16 20.03
C ALA A 90 0.14 -11.67 19.80
N SER A 91 -0.45 -12.44 20.71
CA SER A 91 -0.60 -13.90 20.64
C SER A 91 -1.99 -14.29 21.13
N VAL A 92 -2.70 -15.12 20.36
CA VAL A 92 -4.06 -15.58 20.68
C VAL A 92 -4.23 -17.05 20.35
N ASP A 93 -4.89 -17.78 21.26
CA ASP A 93 -5.35 -19.14 21.06
C ASP A 93 -6.86 -19.16 20.77
N ALA A 94 -7.29 -19.86 19.72
CA ALA A 94 -8.70 -20.05 19.39
C ALA A 94 -9.01 -21.42 18.80
N ARG A 95 -10.29 -21.79 18.78
CA ARG A 95 -10.77 -23.10 18.29
C ARG A 95 -10.63 -23.32 16.79
N THR A 96 -10.44 -22.25 16.01
CA THR A 96 -10.22 -22.35 14.57
C THR A 96 -9.07 -21.44 14.17
N SER A 97 -8.30 -21.85 13.17
CA SER A 97 -7.20 -21.07 12.62
C SER A 97 -7.64 -19.68 12.16
N VAL A 98 -8.82 -19.57 11.54
CA VAL A 98 -9.39 -18.29 11.08
C VAL A 98 -9.73 -17.38 12.25
N SER A 99 -10.34 -17.91 13.30
CA SER A 99 -10.67 -17.13 14.50
C SER A 99 -9.41 -16.66 15.22
N ALA A 100 -8.41 -17.54 15.38
CA ALA A 100 -7.14 -17.19 16.02
C ALA A 100 -6.44 -16.07 15.26
N HIS A 101 -6.42 -16.16 13.93
CA HIS A 101 -5.85 -15.15 13.06
C HIS A 101 -6.54 -13.78 13.20
N ASN A 102 -7.87 -13.72 13.05
CA ASN A 102 -8.59 -12.45 13.12
C ASN A 102 -8.46 -11.78 14.49
N LEU A 103 -8.58 -12.57 15.57
CA LEU A 103 -8.40 -12.05 16.93
C LEU A 103 -6.97 -11.58 17.20
N ALA A 104 -5.95 -12.29 16.69
CA ALA A 104 -4.56 -11.87 16.82
C ALA A 104 -4.30 -10.54 16.10
N LEU A 105 -4.90 -10.33 14.92
CA LEU A 105 -4.80 -9.05 14.20
C LEU A 105 -5.52 -7.92 14.93
N GLU A 106 -6.69 -8.17 15.50
CA GLU A 106 -7.44 -7.19 16.28
C GLU A 106 -6.68 -6.80 17.55
N LEU A 107 -6.20 -7.77 18.33
CA LEU A 107 -5.38 -7.50 19.51
C LEU A 107 -4.06 -6.79 19.16
N ALA A 108 -3.43 -7.14 18.05
CA ALA A 108 -2.22 -6.44 17.60
C ALA A 108 -2.53 -4.98 17.24
N ALA A 109 -3.68 -4.70 16.62
CA ALA A 109 -4.11 -3.34 16.32
C ALA A 109 -4.41 -2.54 17.60
N GLU A 110 -5.08 -3.15 18.58
CA GLU A 110 -5.34 -2.55 19.89
C GLU A 110 -4.06 -2.30 20.67
N ALA A 111 -3.15 -3.26 20.72
CA ALA A 111 -1.85 -3.13 21.37
C ALA A 111 -1.03 -1.99 20.75
N LEU A 112 -1.03 -1.88 19.41
CA LEU A 112 -0.34 -0.81 18.72
C LEU A 112 -0.99 0.56 18.93
N ALA A 113 -2.32 0.62 19.02
CA ALA A 113 -3.04 1.85 19.31
C ALA A 113 -2.79 2.32 20.75
N ALA A 114 -2.67 1.38 21.69
CA ALA A 114 -2.36 1.65 23.09
C ALA A 114 -0.89 2.08 23.30
N ASP A 115 0.04 1.46 22.58
CA ASP A 115 1.46 1.81 22.62
C ASP A 115 2.08 1.96 21.21
N PRO A 116 1.96 3.15 20.60
CA PRO A 116 2.63 3.45 19.33
C PRO A 116 4.17 3.44 19.44
N SER A 117 4.73 3.56 20.65
CA SER A 117 6.18 3.63 20.87
C SER A 117 6.86 2.28 20.65
N PHE A 118 6.10 1.18 20.70
CA PHE A 118 6.56 -0.16 20.37
C PHE A 118 7.26 -0.19 19.01
N ILE A 119 6.65 0.40 17.98
CA ILE A 119 7.22 0.41 16.62
C ILE A 119 8.45 1.31 16.54
N THR A 120 8.45 2.47 17.21
CA THR A 120 9.64 3.33 17.21
C THR A 120 10.85 2.68 17.89
N THR A 121 10.61 1.76 18.82
CA THR A 121 11.66 1.06 19.57
C THR A 121 12.16 -0.19 18.85
N HIS A 122 11.26 -0.95 18.21
CA HIS A 122 11.58 -2.26 17.66
C HIS A 122 11.67 -2.31 16.13
N CYS A 123 11.26 -1.24 15.43
CA CYS A 123 11.29 -1.18 13.97
C CYS A 123 12.09 0.04 13.49
N ASN A 124 13.16 -0.22 12.75
CA ASN A 124 13.99 0.78 12.09
C ASN A 124 13.68 0.92 10.58
N CYS A 125 12.74 0.12 10.04
CA CYS A 125 12.48 0.06 8.60
C CYS A 125 12.09 1.41 8.00
N LEU A 126 11.35 2.25 8.73
CA LEU A 126 10.97 3.58 8.24
C LEU A 126 12.20 4.46 8.00
N ALA A 127 13.17 4.41 8.91
CA ALA A 127 14.41 5.16 8.79
C ALA A 127 15.25 4.65 7.60
N GLU A 128 15.37 3.32 7.47
CA GLU A 128 16.06 2.70 6.34
C GLU A 128 15.39 3.03 5.00
N TYR A 129 14.06 2.99 4.95
CA TYR A 129 13.29 3.33 3.77
C TYR A 129 13.56 4.78 3.35
N ARG A 130 13.51 5.72 4.30
CA ARG A 130 13.81 7.14 4.03
C ARG A 130 15.23 7.35 3.56
N ALA A 131 16.21 6.66 4.15
CA ALA A 131 17.60 6.73 3.73
C ALA A 131 17.79 6.26 2.27
N ARG A 132 17.18 5.11 1.92
CA ARG A 132 17.21 4.58 0.54
C ARG A 132 16.52 5.52 -0.46
N GLN A 133 15.41 6.16 -0.09
CA GLN A 133 14.75 7.13 -0.95
C GLN A 133 15.60 8.40 -1.16
N ALA A 134 16.22 8.91 -0.10
CA ALA A 134 17.10 10.07 -0.19
C ALA A 134 18.33 9.80 -1.07
N GLU A 135 18.93 8.62 -0.95
CA GLU A 135 20.04 8.20 -1.82
C GLU A 135 19.61 8.11 -3.28
N LYS A 136 18.44 7.51 -3.55
CA LYS A 136 17.87 7.41 -4.89
C LYS A 136 17.59 8.80 -5.49
N GLN A 137 17.07 9.72 -4.70
CA GLN A 137 16.83 11.11 -5.13
C GLN A 137 18.14 11.83 -5.47
N LYS A 138 19.15 11.77 -4.59
CA LYS A 138 20.47 12.37 -4.85
C LYS A 138 21.11 11.82 -6.12
N ARG A 139 21.01 10.50 -6.34
CA ARG A 139 21.53 9.86 -7.56
C ARG A 139 20.78 10.31 -8.81
N ALA A 140 19.46 10.44 -8.75
CA ALA A 140 18.64 10.92 -9.87
C ALA A 140 18.92 12.39 -10.19
N GLU A 141 19.11 13.23 -9.16
CA GLU A 141 19.46 14.65 -9.32
C GLU A 141 20.85 14.82 -9.94
N ALA A 142 21.85 14.05 -9.46
CA ALA A 142 23.18 14.05 -10.04
C ALA A 142 23.18 13.63 -11.52
N TYR A 143 22.35 12.65 -11.89
CA TYR A 143 22.19 12.25 -13.30
C TYR A 143 21.58 13.35 -14.15
N ARG A 144 20.50 13.99 -13.68
CA ARG A 144 19.85 15.12 -14.38
C ARG A 144 20.79 16.31 -14.56
N LYS A 145 21.60 16.62 -13.55
CA LYS A 145 22.58 17.71 -13.62
C LYS A 145 23.65 17.44 -14.68
N LYS A 146 24.17 16.20 -14.74
CA LYS A 146 25.10 15.79 -15.79
C LYS A 146 24.49 15.88 -17.19
N GLU A 147 23.25 15.43 -17.36
CA GLU A 147 22.56 15.50 -18.65
C GLU A 147 22.33 16.96 -19.09
N GLN A 148 22.05 17.86 -18.14
CA GLN A 148 21.91 19.29 -18.42
C GLN A 148 23.27 19.93 -18.78
N GLU A 149 24.33 19.64 -18.03
CA GLU A 149 25.69 20.12 -18.33
C GLU A 149 26.19 19.63 -19.70
N GLU A 150 25.92 18.38 -20.07
CA GLU A 150 26.26 17.82 -21.40
C GLU A 150 25.48 18.50 -22.54
N ARG A 151 24.19 18.82 -22.33
CA ARG A 151 23.38 19.56 -23.31
C ARG A 151 23.83 21.01 -23.48
N GLU A 152 24.16 21.68 -22.38
CA GLU A 152 24.66 23.07 -22.40
C GLU A 152 26.04 23.14 -23.09
N ALA A 153 26.93 22.18 -22.81
CA ALA A 153 28.23 22.07 -23.48
C ALA A 153 28.09 21.83 -24.99
N ALA A 154 27.19 20.91 -25.40
CA ALA A 154 26.92 20.64 -26.82
C ALA A 154 26.25 21.82 -27.54
N GLY A 155 25.41 22.59 -26.85
CA GLY A 155 24.78 23.80 -27.40
C GLY A 155 25.74 24.98 -27.57
N SER A 156 26.79 25.07 -26.76
CA SER A 156 27.80 26.15 -26.82
C SER A 156 28.84 26.03 -27.94
N MET A 157 28.94 24.85 -28.60
CA MET A 157 29.88 24.61 -29.70
C MET A 157 29.31 24.93 -31.10
N ALA A 158 28.07 25.43 -31.20
CA ALA A 158 27.40 25.69 -32.47
C ALA A 158 27.45 27.15 -32.95
N MET A 159 28.32 27.99 -32.37
CA MET A 159 28.48 29.40 -32.76
C MET A 159 29.97 29.76 -32.87
N ASP A 160 30.66 29.22 -33.87
CA ASP A 160 31.94 29.74 -34.38
C ASP A 160 32.12 29.24 -35.83
N ASP A 161 31.24 29.65 -36.74
CA ASP A 161 31.50 29.63 -38.19
C ASP A 161 30.73 30.77 -38.85
N ASP A 162 31.25 31.99 -38.71
CA ASP A 162 31.01 33.09 -39.65
C ASP A 162 32.31 33.91 -39.69
N GLY A 163 33.33 33.28 -40.27
CA GLY A 163 34.56 33.94 -40.70
C GLY A 163 34.29 34.76 -41.95
N GLU A 164 34.60 36.05 -41.83
CA GLU A 164 34.54 37.12 -42.81
C GLU A 164 35.05 36.73 -44.22
N ASP A 165 34.25 37.03 -45.26
CA ASP A 165 34.76 37.35 -46.60
C ASP A 165 34.14 38.70 -47.03
N SER A 166 34.65 39.78 -46.44
CA SER A 166 34.58 41.11 -47.02
C SER A 166 35.97 41.51 -47.49
N GLU A 167 36.15 41.65 -48.81
CA GLU A 167 36.83 42.75 -49.50
C GLU A 167 37.26 42.32 -50.90
N GLY A 168 36.92 43.14 -51.91
CA GLY A 168 37.41 42.95 -53.27
C GLY A 168 36.56 43.62 -54.35
N SER A 169 36.34 44.93 -54.22
CA SER A 169 35.85 45.74 -55.34
C SER A 169 36.98 46.05 -56.33
N MET A 170 36.55 46.35 -57.56
CA MET A 170 37.22 47.23 -58.51
C MET A 170 38.33 46.57 -59.37
N TRP A 171 37.97 46.13 -60.58
CA TRP A 171 38.23 46.83 -61.86
C TRP A 171 37.16 46.46 -62.88
#